data_AF-A0A8S3I6C4-F1
#
_entry.id   AF-A0A8S3I6C4-F1
#
_cell.length_a   1.000
_cell.length_b   1.000
_cell.length_c   1.000
_cell.angle_alpha   90.00
_cell.angle_beta   90.00
_cell.angle_gamma   90.00
#
_symmetry.space_group_name_H-M   'P 1'
#
loop_
_entity.id
_entity.type
_entity.pdbx_description
1 polymer ?
#
loop_
_entity_poly.entity_id
_entity_poly.type
_entity_poly.pdbx_seq_one_letter_code
_entity_poly.pdbx_strand_id
1 'polypeptide(L)'
;MDDFDENQQMHIYNQFTLEEMEDIIEWVDQHPNYKFTTIKYRFRKVKLPNYISRFREYIKENGTRLEKLDKIKQFMSDEFYIKRTIEKEAVHDTDLERFAIQKARELNWDNFQVSESFITTFKKENKISSRRYNKLITRVSSTRNACSLEGM
;
A
#
# COMPACT_ATOMS: atom_id res chain seq x y z
N MET A 1 5.87 -11.77 29.47
CA MET A 1 5.96 -12.00 28.02
C MET A 1 4.56 -12.41 27.61
N ASP A 2 3.77 -11.43 27.18
CA ASP A 2 2.41 -11.68 26.72
C ASP A 2 2.47 -12.29 25.32
N ASP A 3 1.92 -13.48 25.15
CA ASP A 3 1.77 -14.16 23.87
C ASP A 3 0.86 -13.31 22.96
N PHE A 4 1.50 -12.54 22.08
CA PHE A 4 0.86 -11.62 21.14
C PHE A 4 0.25 -12.43 19.98
N ASP A 5 -1.01 -12.86 20.11
CA ASP A 5 -1.71 -13.58 19.03
C ASP A 5 -2.20 -12.62 17.93
N GLU A 6 -1.29 -12.30 17.00
CA GLU A 6 -1.55 -11.49 15.80
C GLU A 6 -2.73 -12.05 14.95
N ASN A 7 -2.99 -13.36 15.00
CA ASN A 7 -4.04 -13.98 14.17
C ASN A 7 -5.45 -13.61 14.64
N GLN A 8 -5.66 -13.48 15.95
CA GLN A 8 -6.95 -13.07 16.49
C GLN A 8 -7.25 -11.59 16.21
N GLN A 9 -6.21 -10.75 16.14
CA GLN A 9 -6.35 -9.35 15.77
C GLN A 9 -6.77 -9.19 14.30
N MET A 10 -6.16 -9.95 13.38
CA MET A 10 -6.51 -9.94 11.94
C MET A 10 -7.99 -10.22 11.67
N HIS A 11 -8.56 -11.24 12.33
CA HIS A 11 -9.96 -11.60 12.11
C HIS A 11 -10.93 -10.51 12.58
N ILE A 12 -10.52 -9.68 13.56
CA ILE A 12 -11.32 -8.57 14.05
C ILE A 12 -11.29 -7.43 13.03
N TYR A 13 -10.11 -7.07 12.53
CA TYR A 13 -9.98 -5.96 11.57
C TYR A 13 -10.68 -6.25 10.23
N ASN A 14 -10.66 -7.50 9.75
CA ASN A 14 -11.38 -7.88 8.53
C ASN A 14 -12.91 -7.74 8.63
N GLN A 15 -13.47 -7.60 9.84
CA GLN A 15 -14.92 -7.48 10.04
C GLN A 15 -15.42 -6.02 10.02
N PHE A 16 -14.53 -5.04 10.14
CA PHE A 16 -14.87 -3.62 10.22
C PHE A 16 -14.13 -2.83 9.15
N THR A 17 -14.79 -1.86 8.54
CA THR A 17 -14.08 -0.89 7.69
C THR A 17 -13.38 0.16 8.56
N LEU A 18 -12.38 0.85 8.01
CA LEU A 18 -11.68 1.94 8.71
C LEU A 18 -12.65 3.06 9.13
N GLU A 19 -13.57 3.42 8.24
CA GLU A 19 -14.65 4.39 8.50
C GLU A 19 -15.55 3.93 9.66
N GLU A 20 -15.95 2.65 9.70
CA GLU A 20 -16.72 2.10 10.82
C GLU A 20 -15.96 2.19 12.15
N MET A 21 -14.64 1.98 12.15
CA MET A 21 -13.83 2.09 13.36
C MET A 21 -13.74 3.54 13.84
N GLU A 22 -13.55 4.50 12.93
CA GLU A 22 -13.51 5.93 13.23
C GLU A 22 -14.83 6.41 13.82
N ASP A 23 -15.97 6.07 13.19
CA ASP A 23 -17.31 6.39 13.67
C ASP A 23 -17.57 5.85 15.09
N ILE A 24 -17.11 4.62 15.37
CA ILE A 24 -17.26 4.00 16.69
C ILE A 24 -16.44 4.78 17.73
N ILE A 25 -15.19 5.14 17.41
CA ILE A 25 -14.32 5.88 18.33
C ILE A 25 -14.86 7.28 18.57
N GLU A 26 -15.27 7.99 17.52
CA GLU A 26 -15.86 9.33 17.64
C GLU A 26 -17.10 9.29 18.54
N TRP A 27 -17.98 8.30 18.35
CA TRP A 27 -19.18 8.19 19.17
C TRP A 27 -18.86 7.92 20.65
N VAL A 28 -17.86 7.07 20.92
CA VAL A 28 -17.39 6.77 22.28
C VAL A 28 -16.76 8.01 22.93
N ASP A 29 -15.99 8.79 22.18
CA ASP A 29 -15.37 10.03 22.66
C ASP A 29 -16.40 11.13 22.94
N GLN A 30 -17.48 11.20 22.16
CA GLN A 30 -18.61 12.09 22.41
C GLN A 30 -19.43 11.69 23.67
N HIS A 31 -19.36 10.41 24.10
CA HIS A 31 -20.18 9.86 25.19
C HIS A 31 -19.35 9.10 26.24
N PRO A 32 -18.40 9.76 26.94
CA PRO A 32 -17.43 9.09 27.82
C PRO A 32 -18.06 8.39 29.03
N ASN A 33 -19.25 8.83 29.46
CA ASN A 33 -19.94 8.29 30.64
C ASN A 33 -20.84 7.09 30.33
N TYR A 34 -20.94 6.67 29.06
CA TYR A 34 -21.85 5.60 28.66
C TYR A 34 -21.25 4.22 28.95
N LYS A 35 -22.09 3.31 29.47
CA LYS A 35 -21.67 1.93 29.73
C LYS A 35 -21.44 1.18 28.42
N PHE A 36 -20.51 0.22 28.44
CA PHE A 36 -20.23 -0.66 27.29
C PHE A 36 -21.48 -1.41 26.79
N THR A 37 -22.44 -1.70 27.66
CA THR A 37 -23.73 -2.29 27.27
C THR A 37 -24.49 -1.43 26.24
N THR A 38 -24.41 -0.11 26.35
CA THR A 38 -25.06 0.82 25.41
C THR A 38 -24.29 0.88 24.09
N ILE A 39 -22.96 0.88 24.15
CA ILE A 39 -22.09 0.79 22.97
C ILE A 39 -22.39 -0.49 22.18
N LYS A 40 -22.50 -1.63 22.86
CA LYS A 40 -22.85 -2.92 22.26
C LYS A 40 -24.24 -2.94 21.61
N TYR A 41 -25.21 -2.23 22.20
CA TYR A 41 -26.56 -2.14 21.65
C TYR A 41 -26.59 -1.37 20.33
N ARG A 42 -25.86 -0.24 20.27
CA ARG A 42 -25.72 0.58 19.06
C ARG A 42 -24.86 -0.12 18.00
N PHE A 43 -23.71 -0.63 18.40
CA PHE A 43 -22.73 -1.28 17.52
C PHE A 43 -22.68 -2.78 17.79
N ARG A 44 -23.63 -3.53 17.23
CA ARG A 44 -23.76 -4.99 17.46
C ARG A 44 -22.53 -5.80 17.07
N LYS A 45 -21.70 -5.30 16.15
CA LYS A 45 -20.44 -5.93 15.74
C LYS A 45 -19.39 -5.89 16.86
N VAL A 46 -19.42 -4.89 17.74
CA VAL A 46 -18.47 -4.71 18.84
C VAL A 46 -18.86 -5.60 20.02
N LYS A 47 -18.24 -6.79 20.09
CA LYS A 47 -18.59 -7.80 21.09
C LYS A 47 -17.92 -7.58 22.44
N LEU A 48 -16.71 -7.01 22.44
CA LEU A 48 -15.83 -6.89 23.61
C LEU A 48 -15.34 -5.45 23.80
N PRO A 49 -15.13 -4.98 25.03
CA PRO A 49 -14.67 -3.62 25.31
C PRO A 49 -13.27 -3.36 24.76
N ASN A 50 -12.41 -4.39 24.71
CA ASN A 50 -11.05 -4.30 24.19
C ASN A 50 -10.99 -3.89 22.71
N TYR A 51 -12.08 -4.03 21.96
CA TYR A 51 -12.13 -3.60 20.55
C TYR A 51 -11.94 -2.08 20.44
N ILE A 52 -12.46 -1.31 21.38
CA ILE A 52 -12.34 0.16 21.38
C ILE A 52 -10.86 0.55 21.51
N SER A 53 -10.15 -0.04 22.47
CA SER A 53 -8.70 0.19 22.63
C SER A 53 -7.93 -0.20 21.36
N ARG A 54 -8.26 -1.36 20.78
CA ARG A 54 -7.64 -1.84 19.53
C ARG A 54 -7.93 -0.95 18.32
N PHE A 55 -9.13 -0.37 18.21
CA PHE A 55 -9.45 0.58 17.15
C PHE A 55 -8.67 1.88 17.31
N ARG A 56 -8.50 2.38 18.53
CA ARG A 56 -7.64 3.56 18.78
C ARG A 56 -6.19 3.29 18.39
N GLU A 57 -5.65 2.13 18.77
CA GLU A 57 -4.30 1.71 18.36
C GLU A 57 -4.20 1.61 16.84
N TYR A 58 -5.18 0.98 16.19
CA TYR A 58 -5.24 0.83 14.74
C TYR A 58 -5.24 2.15 13.98
N ILE A 59 -6.11 3.09 14.39
CA ILE A 59 -6.22 4.42 13.80
C ILE A 59 -4.92 5.21 14.04
N LYS A 60 -4.39 5.17 15.27
CA LYS A 60 -3.14 5.83 15.63
C LYS A 60 -1.95 5.28 14.84
N GLU A 61 -1.90 3.97 14.63
CA GLU A 61 -0.85 3.31 13.86
C GLU A 61 -1.06 3.38 12.35
N ASN A 62 -2.16 3.98 11.87
CA ASN A 62 -2.44 4.18 10.45
C ASN A 62 -2.66 2.88 9.65
N GLY A 63 -3.33 1.91 10.28
CA GLY A 63 -3.72 0.62 9.68
C GLY A 63 -2.88 -0.57 10.12
N THR A 64 -3.25 -1.78 9.67
CA THR A 64 -2.48 -3.00 9.98
C THR A 64 -1.14 -3.02 9.27
N ARG A 65 -0.23 -3.85 9.81
CA ARG A 65 1.01 -4.26 9.14
C ARG A 65 0.78 -4.73 7.70
N LEU A 66 -0.27 -5.53 7.42
CA LEU A 66 -0.56 -6.01 6.07
C LEU A 66 -1.00 -4.87 5.14
N GLU A 67 -1.91 -4.01 5.58
CA GLU A 67 -2.33 -2.86 4.78
C GLU A 67 -1.17 -1.91 4.47
N LYS A 68 -0.27 -1.68 5.44
CA LYS A 68 0.94 -0.88 5.20
C LYS A 68 1.82 -1.54 4.14
N LEU A 69 2.01 -2.86 4.20
CA LEU A 69 2.76 -3.59 3.19
C LEU A 69 2.11 -3.48 1.81
N ASP A 70 0.78 -3.58 1.72
CA ASP A 70 0.06 -3.44 0.46
C ASP A 70 0.19 -2.03 -0.11
N LYS A 71 0.06 -0.99 0.72
CA LYS A 71 0.32 0.41 0.32
C LYS A 71 1.75 0.60 -0.19
N ILE A 72 2.74 -0.02 0.46
CA ILE A 72 4.13 0.01 0.01
C ILE A 72 4.29 -0.69 -1.34
N LYS A 73 3.75 -1.91 -1.48
CA LYS A 73 3.81 -2.68 -2.74
C LYS A 73 3.15 -1.93 -3.90
N GLN A 74 1.99 -1.33 -3.66
CA GLN A 74 1.27 -0.55 -4.67
C GLN A 74 2.11 0.65 -5.13
N PHE A 75 2.63 1.44 -4.18
CA PHE A 75 3.51 2.56 -4.50
C PHE A 75 4.77 2.14 -5.27
N MET A 76 5.43 1.06 -4.84
CA MET A 76 6.59 0.52 -5.56
C MET A 76 6.27 0.11 -7.00
N SER A 77 5.09 -0.48 -7.23
CA SER A 77 4.65 -0.88 -8.57
C SER A 77 4.42 0.34 -9.46
N ASP A 78 3.79 1.37 -8.93
CA ASP A 78 3.51 2.61 -9.66
C ASP A 78 4.81 3.32 -10.05
N GLU A 79 5.73 3.50 -9.10
CA GLU A 79 7.06 4.08 -9.34
C GLU A 79 7.88 3.27 -10.34
N PHE A 80 7.87 1.94 -10.22
CA PHE A 80 8.54 1.06 -11.17
C PHE A 80 7.99 1.24 -12.59
N TYR A 81 6.66 1.34 -12.74
CA TYR A 81 6.03 1.53 -14.04
C TYR A 81 6.37 2.89 -14.64
N ILE A 82 6.34 3.97 -13.85
CA ILE A 82 6.73 5.32 -14.27
C ILE A 82 8.16 5.32 -14.80
N LYS A 83 9.12 4.82 -14.00
CA LYS A 83 10.54 4.71 -14.37
C LYS A 83 10.76 3.92 -15.66
N ARG A 84 10.06 2.79 -15.82
CA ARG A 84 10.25 1.91 -16.98
C ARG A 84 9.59 2.43 -18.25
N THR A 85 8.44 3.09 -18.15
CA THR A 85 7.64 3.48 -19.33
C THR A 85 7.90 4.91 -19.77
N ILE A 86 8.01 5.84 -18.83
CA ILE A 86 8.17 7.26 -19.10
C ILE A 86 9.66 7.60 -19.21
N GLU A 87 10.42 7.31 -18.16
CA GLU A 87 11.85 7.68 -18.08
C GLU A 87 12.75 6.72 -18.87
N LYS A 88 12.26 5.49 -19.12
CA LYS A 88 13.00 4.39 -19.78
C LYS A 88 14.30 4.02 -19.04
N GLU A 89 14.32 4.21 -17.73
CA GLU A 89 15.45 3.88 -16.89
C GLU A 89 15.48 2.37 -16.55
N ALA A 90 16.68 1.86 -16.27
CA ALA A 90 16.84 0.55 -15.67
C ALA A 90 16.60 0.68 -14.16
N VAL A 91 15.66 -0.10 -13.64
CA VAL A 91 15.37 -0.14 -12.20
C VAL A 91 16.05 -1.35 -11.61
N HIS A 92 16.93 -1.12 -10.65
CA HIS A 92 17.64 -2.15 -9.91
C HIS A 92 16.94 -2.48 -8.58
N ASP A 93 17.35 -3.58 -7.96
CA ASP A 93 16.81 -4.04 -6.67
C ASP A 93 17.01 -2.98 -5.58
N THR A 94 18.15 -2.29 -5.60
CA THR A 94 18.45 -1.17 -4.71
C THR A 94 17.47 0.00 -4.87
N ASP A 95 16.93 0.21 -6.06
CA ASP A 95 15.93 1.26 -6.29
C ASP A 95 14.57 0.84 -5.73
N LEU A 96 14.18 -0.43 -5.92
CA LEU A 96 12.97 -1.00 -5.32
C LEU A 96 13.04 -0.94 -3.78
N GLU A 97 14.18 -1.27 -3.19
CA GLU A 97 14.42 -1.11 -1.75
C GLU A 97 14.26 0.33 -1.31
N ARG A 98 14.82 1.28 -2.07
CA ARG A 98 14.69 2.72 -1.78
C ARG A 98 13.24 3.18 -1.81
N PHE A 99 12.45 2.77 -2.82
CA PHE A 99 11.03 3.12 -2.90
C PHE A 99 10.24 2.56 -1.72
N ALA A 100 10.53 1.31 -1.32
CA ALA A 100 9.88 0.69 -0.18
C ALA A 100 10.17 1.44 1.12
N ILE A 101 11.42 1.80 1.37
CA ILE A 101 11.86 2.55 2.56
C ILE A 101 11.26 3.97 2.55
N GLN A 102 11.26 4.63 1.39
CA GLN A 102 10.65 5.95 1.25
C GLN A 102 9.17 5.91 1.66
N LYS A 103 8.41 4.94 1.13
CA LYS A 103 6.99 4.83 1.45
C LYS A 103 6.75 4.42 2.91
N ALA A 104 7.59 3.57 3.47
CA ALA A 104 7.51 3.19 4.87
C ALA A 104 7.70 4.40 5.81
N ARG A 105 8.63 5.31 5.48
CA ARG A 105 8.83 6.56 6.23
C ARG A 105 7.60 7.47 6.14
N GLU A 106 6.98 7.59 4.98
CA GLU A 106 5.72 8.36 4.83
C GLU A 106 4.58 7.77 5.67
N LEU A 107 4.59 6.45 5.90
CA LEU A 107 3.61 5.74 6.73
C LEU A 107 3.98 5.72 8.23
N ASN A 108 5.03 6.45 8.64
CA ASN A 108 5.59 6.43 10.00
C ASN A 108 5.94 5.01 10.48
N TRP A 109 6.40 4.14 9.58
CA TRP A 109 6.82 2.79 9.90
C TRP A 109 8.35 2.70 9.99
N ASP A 110 8.90 3.26 11.08
CA ASP A 110 10.34 3.45 11.26
C ASP A 110 11.13 2.14 11.35
N ASN A 111 10.50 1.08 11.88
CA ASN A 111 11.12 -0.24 12.04
C ASN A 111 11.02 -1.13 10.78
N PHE A 112 10.52 -0.61 9.67
CA PHE A 112 10.40 -1.38 8.44
C PHE A 112 11.77 -1.61 7.81
N GLN A 113 12.13 -2.89 7.64
CA GLN A 113 13.32 -3.30 6.91
C GLN A 113 12.93 -4.13 5.69
N VAL A 114 13.50 -3.77 4.55
CA VAL A 114 13.29 -4.52 3.32
C VAL A 114 14.17 -5.77 3.35
N SER A 115 13.54 -6.94 3.35
CA SER A 115 14.23 -8.22 3.18
C SER A 115 14.36 -8.58 1.69
N GLU A 116 15.40 -9.32 1.33
CA GLU A 116 15.58 -9.84 -0.04
C GLU A 116 14.38 -10.70 -0.52
N SER A 117 13.81 -11.50 0.39
CA SER A 117 12.62 -12.32 0.12
C SER A 117 11.39 -11.46 -0.20
N PHE A 118 11.24 -10.30 0.43
CA PHE A 118 10.18 -9.34 0.13
C PHE A 118 10.30 -8.82 -1.32
N ILE A 119 11.50 -8.41 -1.75
CA ILE A 119 11.75 -7.96 -3.12
C ILE A 119 11.49 -9.08 -4.14
N THR A 120 11.94 -10.30 -3.84
CA THR A 120 11.73 -11.45 -4.71
C THR A 120 10.24 -11.77 -4.86
N THR A 121 9.49 -11.71 -3.76
CA THR A 121 8.04 -11.91 -3.75
C THR A 121 7.32 -10.81 -4.54
N PHE A 122 7.66 -9.55 -4.29
CA PHE A 122 7.12 -8.40 -5.02
C PHE A 122 7.34 -8.53 -6.54
N LYS A 123 8.56 -8.92 -6.96
CA LYS A 123 8.88 -9.15 -8.37
C LYS A 123 8.05 -10.28 -8.98
N LYS A 124 7.90 -11.39 -8.26
CA LYS A 124 7.11 -12.55 -8.70
C LYS A 124 5.64 -12.18 -8.87
N GLU A 125 5.06 -11.47 -7.91
CA GLU A 125 3.67 -10.99 -7.94
C GLU A 125 3.43 -10.05 -9.13
N ASN A 126 4.35 -9.11 -9.38
CA ASN A 126 4.25 -8.14 -10.46
C ASN A 126 4.84 -8.61 -11.80
N LYS A 127 5.26 -9.89 -11.89
CA LYS A 127 5.89 -10.50 -13.08
C LYS A 127 7.11 -9.72 -13.58
N ILE A 128 7.80 -9.03 -12.67
CA ILE A 128 9.03 -8.30 -12.93
C ILE A 128 10.17 -9.32 -12.98
N SER A 129 10.93 -9.28 -14.06
CA SER A 129 12.16 -10.06 -14.20
C SER A 129 13.28 -9.12 -14.60
N SER A 130 14.50 -9.41 -14.12
CA SER A 130 15.68 -8.68 -14.57
C SER A 130 15.89 -8.97 -16.05
N ARG A 131 15.42 -8.08 -16.92
CA ARG A 131 15.60 -8.15 -18.36
C ARG A 131 16.27 -6.87 -18.83
N ARG A 132 17.53 -7.01 -19.27
CA ARG A 132 18.22 -5.97 -20.04
C ARG A 132 17.39 -5.62 -21.27
N TYR A 133 17.22 -4.33 -21.55
CA TYR A 133 16.64 -3.90 -22.83
C TYR A 133 17.58 -4.33 -23.95
N ASN A 134 17.17 -5.33 -24.73
CA ASN A 134 17.97 -5.83 -25.87
C ASN A 134 17.62 -5.14 -27.19
N LYS A 135 16.50 -4.40 -27.26
CA LYS A 135 16.04 -3.77 -28.51
C LYS A 135 15.32 -2.45 -28.24
N LEU A 136 15.92 -1.36 -28.69
CA LEU A 136 15.22 -0.08 -28.82
C LEU A 136 14.44 -0.12 -30.15
N ILE A 137 13.11 -0.21 -30.10
CA ILE A 137 12.29 -0.17 -31.32
C ILE A 137 11.96 1.30 -31.59
N THR A 138 12.70 1.94 -32.48
CA THR A 138 12.32 3.25 -33.03
C THR A 138 11.29 3.04 -34.13
N ARG A 139 10.08 3.59 -33.96
CA ARG A 139 9.14 3.70 -35.07
C ARG A 139 9.62 4.83 -35.96
N VAL A 140 10.12 4.52 -37.15
CA VAL A 140 10.36 5.53 -38.18
C VAL A 140 8.98 6.00 -38.63
N SER A 141 8.62 7.24 -38.32
CA SER A 141 7.46 7.88 -38.94
C SER A 141 7.77 8.02 -40.42
N SER A 142 7.10 7.26 -41.28
CA SER A 142 7.18 7.45 -42.73
C SER A 142 6.58 8.82 -43.08
N THR A 143 7.37 9.88 -43.00
CA THR A 143 7.10 11.13 -43.70
C THR A 143 7.19 10.81 -45.19
N ARG A 144 6.04 10.49 -45.78
CA ARG A 144 5.88 10.52 -47.23
C ARG A 144 6.08 11.98 -47.65
N ASN A 145 7.29 12.33 -48.03
CA ASN A 145 7.55 13.58 -48.73
C ASN A 145 6.81 13.49 -50.07
N ALA A 146 5.63 14.10 -50.15
CA ALA A 146 5.02 14.44 -51.43
C ALA A 146 5.90 15.52 -52.05
N CYS A 147 6.84 15.10 -52.88
CA CYS A 147 7.57 15.98 -53.79
C CYS A 147 6.60 16.32 -54.93
N SER A 148 5.76 17.34 -54.72
CA SER A 148 5.07 18.02 -55.82
C SER A 148 6.11 18.91 -56.49
N LEU A 149 6.60 18.48 -57.65
CA LEU A 149 7.31 19.34 -58.60
C LEU A 149 6.30 20.32 -59.19
N GLU A 150 6.38 21.59 -58.80
CA GLU A 150 5.93 22.69 -59.65
C GLU A 150 7.02 23.05 -60.65
N GLY A 151 6.62 23.23 -61.92
CA GLY A 151 7.35 24.07 -62.87
C GLY A 151 7.96 23.35 -64.08
N MET A 152 7.18 23.23 -65.17
CA MET A 152 7.33 24.04 -66.39
C MET A 152 6.10 23.88 -67.29
#